data_AF-A0A034VPB2-F1
#
_entry.id   AF-A0A034VPB2-F1
#
_cell.length_a   1.000
_cell.length_b   1.000
_cell.length_c   1.000
_cell.angle_alpha   90.00
_cell.angle_beta   90.00
_cell.angle_gamma   90.00
#
_symmetry.space_group_name_H-M   'P 1'
#
loop_
_entity.id
_entity.type
_entity.pdbx_description
1 polymer ?
#
loop_
_entity_poly.entity_id
_entity_poly.type
_entity_poly.pdbx_seq_one_letter_code
_entity_poly.pdbx_strand_id
1 'polypeptide(L)'
;MQLVVLPPVDVSLLHEPIKVIPTRDNVKYPEEKFQQLISRSHYMQQGVLSTPPSASAIATGGGCASPYMSPQQHIHHQQQLNATGYGGGGLGCGSSGSMHPTANLVDVLPKHDPQLIKMIKSISSVDTLKARAAISELAEIIDSPEKQAVLRDYEEIFIQNVLAQFKNLSQVPITESLVVYQPLLSILYSFFHSKTLGKTLSVACIKNLMSALLNLMADQKLNTGDDGQYNKVINGICLKVLDKANFTNLNCALIRLLRETCPVAGLPKFTDLLMKCIWRNVKMLPERTNELNYDAVILEVHEFMLALPSSWWQTRPSDTPLRTVKTIIHNMAKVKGNAILNHLNQIPTHSELHTYLIKILKNLAKEGHIPSASPQRSASAKDMHGKRISNQTHETMSQIFKLISDKETKQQGLLKLYEFKVQNSELT
;
A
#
# COMPACT_ATOMS: atom_id res chain seq x y z
N MET A 1 24.78 53.63 -6.72
CA MET A 1 24.17 52.42 -7.31
C MET A 1 25.05 51.95 -8.47
N GLN A 2 25.37 50.67 -8.53
CA GLN A 2 25.76 49.98 -9.77
C GLN A 2 24.80 48.78 -9.90
N LEU A 3 24.17 48.64 -11.06
CA LEU A 3 23.31 47.50 -11.35
C LEU A 3 24.18 46.30 -11.73
N VAL A 4 24.27 45.31 -10.84
CA VAL A 4 24.90 44.03 -11.16
C VAL A 4 23.95 43.26 -12.07
N VAL A 5 24.21 43.32 -13.38
CA VAL A 5 23.49 42.52 -14.37
C VAL A 5 23.93 41.07 -14.23
N LEU A 6 23.03 40.21 -13.73
CA LEU A 6 23.25 38.77 -13.73
C LEU A 6 23.22 38.25 -15.18
N PRO A 7 24.17 37.38 -15.60
CA PRO A 7 24.16 36.83 -16.94
C PRO A 7 22.93 35.91 -17.14
N PRO A 8 22.31 35.92 -18.34
CA PRO A 8 21.18 35.03 -18.63
C PRO A 8 21.64 33.57 -18.61
N VAL A 9 20.99 32.75 -17.79
CA VAL A 9 21.25 31.30 -17.74
C VAL A 9 20.55 30.65 -18.92
N ASP A 10 21.32 30.14 -19.88
CA ASP A 10 20.77 29.36 -20.98
C ASP A 10 20.22 28.01 -20.47
N VAL A 11 18.90 27.85 -20.59
CA VAL A 11 18.15 26.66 -20.18
C VAL A 11 17.86 25.70 -21.34
N SER A 12 18.33 25.98 -22.56
CA SER A 12 18.10 25.16 -23.75
C SER A 12 18.57 23.70 -23.56
N LEU A 13 19.65 23.50 -22.81
CA LEU A 13 20.24 22.19 -22.50
C LEU A 13 19.35 21.30 -21.59
N LEU A 14 18.29 21.82 -20.97
CA LEU A 14 17.35 20.99 -20.18
C LEU A 14 16.42 20.12 -21.04
N HIS A 15 16.31 20.40 -22.35
CA HIS A 15 15.39 19.72 -23.25
C HIS A 15 16.09 18.90 -24.36
N GLU A 16 17.44 18.87 -24.39
CA GLU A 16 18.17 17.94 -25.26
C GLU A 16 18.11 16.50 -24.72
N PRO A 17 17.55 15.51 -25.45
CA PRO A 17 17.67 14.12 -25.07
C PRO A 17 19.13 13.65 -25.24
N ILE A 18 19.66 12.95 -24.23
CA ILE A 18 21.05 12.48 -24.21
C ILE A 18 21.27 11.45 -25.34
N LYS A 19 21.83 11.91 -26.47
CA LYS A 19 22.24 11.04 -27.57
C LYS A 19 23.46 10.21 -27.17
N VAL A 20 23.21 8.95 -26.85
CA VAL A 20 24.25 7.93 -26.70
C VAL A 20 24.87 7.65 -28.07
N ILE A 21 26.19 7.73 -28.17
CA ILE A 21 26.93 7.39 -29.39
C ILE A 21 27.35 5.92 -29.32
N PRO A 22 26.93 5.05 -30.26
CA PRO A 22 27.39 3.67 -30.30
C PRO A 22 28.82 3.60 -30.84
N THR A 23 29.74 3.03 -30.04
CA THR A 23 31.08 2.63 -30.47
C THR A 23 31.23 1.12 -30.39
N ARG A 24 32.11 0.54 -31.22
CA ARG A 24 32.03 -0.88 -31.62
C ARG A 24 32.09 -1.90 -30.48
N ASP A 25 32.72 -1.55 -29.36
CA ASP A 25 32.98 -2.46 -28.23
C ASP A 25 32.33 -2.05 -26.90
N ASN A 26 31.66 -0.88 -26.81
CA ASN A 26 30.62 -0.55 -25.81
C ASN A 26 30.07 0.88 -25.94
N VAL A 27 29.02 1.18 -25.16
CA VAL A 27 28.46 2.52 -24.92
C VAL A 27 29.40 3.35 -24.04
N LYS A 28 29.67 4.61 -24.44
CA LYS A 28 30.39 5.59 -23.62
C LYS A 28 29.63 6.91 -23.54
N TYR A 29 29.58 7.52 -22.36
CA TYR A 29 28.98 8.85 -22.16
C TYR A 29 29.99 9.98 -22.44
N PRO A 30 29.55 11.21 -22.79
CA PRO A 30 30.44 12.35 -22.98
C PRO A 30 31.06 12.80 -21.65
N GLU A 31 32.36 12.61 -21.50
CA GLU A 31 33.13 12.89 -20.27
C GLU A 31 32.96 14.34 -19.80
N GLU A 32 32.97 15.30 -20.72
CA GLU A 32 32.85 16.74 -20.40
C GLU A 32 31.53 17.08 -19.69
N LYS A 33 30.39 16.48 -20.10
CA LYS A 33 29.09 16.69 -19.43
C LYS A 33 29.08 16.04 -18.03
N PHE A 34 29.86 14.97 -17.81
CA PHE A 34 30.00 14.36 -16.47
C PHE A 34 30.88 15.23 -15.55
N GLN A 35 32.04 15.70 -16.02
CA GLN A 35 32.94 16.56 -15.25
C GLN A 35 32.28 17.91 -14.88
N GLN A 36 31.45 18.48 -15.76
CA GLN A 36 30.66 19.69 -15.44
C GLN A 36 29.56 19.44 -14.38
N LEU A 37 28.98 18.24 -14.31
CA LEU A 37 28.04 17.87 -13.25
C LEU A 37 28.75 17.69 -11.89
N ILE A 38 29.91 17.04 -11.87
CA ILE A 38 30.71 16.84 -10.64
C ILE A 38 31.19 18.18 -10.07
N SER A 39 31.75 19.06 -10.91
CA SER A 39 32.23 20.38 -10.47
C SER A 39 31.10 21.29 -9.97
N ARG A 40 29.91 21.25 -10.58
CA ARG A 40 28.72 21.95 -10.06
C ARG A 40 28.27 21.40 -8.70
N SER A 41 28.40 20.09 -8.46
CA SER A 41 28.09 19.47 -7.16
C SER A 41 29.01 20.01 -6.05
N HIS A 42 30.32 20.06 -6.30
CA HIS A 42 31.28 20.62 -5.35
C HIS A 42 31.04 22.11 -5.05
N TYR A 43 30.66 22.91 -6.05
CA TYR A 43 30.36 24.33 -5.86
C TYR A 43 29.16 24.56 -4.93
N MET A 44 28.15 23.69 -4.96
CA MET A 44 27.01 23.77 -4.02
C MET A 44 27.36 23.31 -2.60
N GLN A 45 28.33 22.42 -2.43
CA GLN A 45 28.75 21.94 -1.10
C GLN A 45 29.64 22.95 -0.35
N GLN A 46 30.44 23.76 -1.05
CA GLN A 46 31.31 24.76 -0.41
C GLN A 46 30.55 25.99 0.13
N GLY A 47 29.35 26.28 -0.37
CA GLY A 47 28.54 27.43 0.05
C GLY A 47 27.92 27.37 1.45
N VAL A 48 28.25 26.35 2.27
CA VAL A 48 27.60 26.08 3.57
C VAL A 48 28.57 26.21 4.76
N LEU A 49 29.85 26.55 4.54
CA LEU A 49 30.88 26.63 5.58
C LEU A 49 31.70 27.93 5.52
N SER A 50 31.08 29.06 5.88
CA SER A 50 31.79 30.31 6.17
C SER A 50 31.06 31.20 7.19
N THR A 51 31.49 31.16 8.44
CA THR A 51 31.10 32.15 9.47
C THR A 51 32.12 33.30 9.53
N PRO A 52 31.70 34.57 9.54
CA PRO A 52 32.58 35.69 9.85
C PRO A 52 32.68 35.93 11.37
N PRO A 53 33.83 36.38 11.90
CA PRO A 53 34.01 36.69 13.32
C PRO A 53 33.40 38.05 13.72
N SER A 54 33.19 38.25 15.02
CA SER A 54 32.61 39.47 15.59
C SER A 54 33.63 40.58 15.86
N ALA A 55 33.23 41.83 15.58
CA ALA A 55 33.88 43.06 16.02
C ALA A 55 32.79 44.12 16.35
N SER A 56 33.13 45.15 17.13
CA SER A 56 32.13 45.90 17.91
C SER A 56 32.15 47.44 17.76
N ALA A 57 30.95 48.00 17.95
CA ALA A 57 30.63 49.32 18.49
C ALA A 57 30.67 50.60 17.61
N ILE A 58 29.90 51.59 18.11
CA ILE A 58 29.85 53.04 17.82
C ILE A 58 29.00 53.52 16.60
N ALA A 59 27.78 53.95 16.96
CA ALA A 59 26.89 55.02 16.45
C ALA A 59 27.32 55.86 15.21
N THR A 60 26.39 56.25 14.32
CA THR A 60 25.48 57.40 14.57
C THR A 60 24.40 57.56 13.48
N GLY A 61 23.25 58.18 13.85
CA GLY A 61 22.49 59.13 13.01
C GLY A 61 21.65 58.65 11.81
N GLY A 62 20.36 59.02 11.80
CA GLY A 62 19.73 59.63 10.61
C GLY A 62 18.82 58.81 9.69
N GLY A 63 17.50 58.90 9.92
CA GLY A 63 16.57 59.49 8.93
C GLY A 63 16.20 58.77 7.63
N CYS A 64 14.99 58.17 7.65
CA CYS A 64 13.93 58.33 6.62
C CYS A 64 14.01 57.59 5.24
N ALA A 65 12.83 57.59 4.59
CA ALA A 65 12.54 57.29 3.18
C ALA A 65 12.70 55.82 2.69
N SER A 66 11.61 55.05 2.79
CA SER A 66 11.31 53.89 1.94
C SER A 66 10.09 54.18 1.05
N PRO A 67 10.16 53.99 -0.28
CA PRO A 67 8.99 54.11 -1.16
C PRO A 67 8.72 52.86 -2.02
N TYR A 68 7.49 52.33 -1.94
CA TYR A 68 6.74 51.58 -2.99
C TYR A 68 7.29 50.20 -3.47
N MET A 69 6.47 49.20 -3.79
CA MET A 69 5.06 48.94 -3.44
C MET A 69 4.69 47.45 -3.64
N SER A 70 3.57 47.02 -3.06
CA SER A 70 2.87 45.75 -3.38
C SER A 70 2.02 45.89 -4.66
N PRO A 71 1.41 44.82 -5.20
CA PRO A 71 0.10 44.40 -4.66
C PRO A 71 -0.20 42.89 -4.65
N GLN A 72 -1.04 42.47 -3.70
CA GLN A 72 -1.91 41.30 -3.81
C GLN A 72 -3.36 41.78 -4.01
N GLN A 73 -4.16 41.03 -4.77
CA GLN A 73 -5.63 41.16 -4.81
C GLN A 73 -6.19 39.86 -4.19
N HIS A 74 -7.08 39.92 -3.17
CA HIS A 74 -8.55 40.09 -3.27
C HIS A 74 -9.20 39.05 -4.20
N ILE A 75 -10.28 38.34 -3.84
CA ILE A 75 -11.55 38.74 -3.18
C ILE A 75 -11.96 37.63 -2.15
N HIS A 76 -12.37 37.88 -0.89
CA HIS A 76 -13.67 38.38 -0.36
C HIS A 76 -14.87 37.41 -0.58
N HIS A 77 -15.94 37.33 0.23
CA HIS A 77 -16.40 37.94 1.51
C HIS A 77 -17.17 36.79 2.26
N GLN A 78 -17.86 36.80 3.42
CA GLN A 78 -18.36 37.73 4.47
C GLN A 78 -18.62 36.78 5.71
N GLN A 79 -18.39 37.02 7.01
CA GLN A 79 -18.45 38.16 7.96
C GLN A 79 -19.81 38.33 8.68
N GLN A 80 -19.78 38.51 10.02
CA GLN A 80 -20.93 38.51 10.96
C GLN A 80 -21.57 39.89 11.17
N LEU A 81 -22.78 39.92 11.76
CA LEU A 81 -23.34 40.83 12.80
C LEU A 81 -24.73 40.24 13.20
N ASN A 82 -25.42 40.53 14.31
CA ASN A 82 -25.33 41.63 15.28
C ASN A 82 -25.82 41.18 16.70
N ALA A 83 -25.80 42.04 17.72
CA ALA A 83 -26.29 41.72 19.09
C ALA A 83 -26.97 42.91 19.82
N THR A 84 -27.69 42.61 20.92
CA THR A 84 -28.49 43.52 21.81
C THR A 84 -29.80 44.08 21.20
N GLY A 85 -30.89 44.32 21.95
CA GLY A 85 -31.17 44.07 23.39
C GLY A 85 -32.63 44.44 23.79
N TYR A 86 -32.98 44.30 25.08
CA TYR A 86 -34.31 44.54 25.71
C TYR A 86 -35.46 43.59 25.29
N GLY A 87 -36.51 43.32 26.08
CA GLY A 87 -36.75 43.62 27.51
C GLY A 87 -38.22 43.43 27.97
N GLY A 88 -38.47 42.64 29.02
CA GLY A 88 -39.82 42.36 29.59
C GLY A 88 -40.63 41.30 28.80
N GLY A 89 -41.68 40.66 29.33
CA GLY A 89 -42.21 40.62 30.71
C GLY A 89 -43.74 40.49 30.76
N GLY A 90 -44.31 39.32 31.11
CA GLY A 90 -45.76 39.17 31.24
C GLY A 90 -46.30 37.74 31.38
N LEU A 91 -47.19 37.57 32.36
CA LEU A 91 -47.94 36.36 32.77
C LEU A 91 -48.84 35.74 31.67
N GLY A 92 -49.10 34.43 31.74
CA GLY A 92 -50.19 33.78 30.99
C GLY A 92 -50.37 32.27 31.28
N CYS A 93 -51.61 31.83 31.48
CA CYS A 93 -52.04 30.42 31.47
C CYS A 93 -52.44 29.99 30.04
N GLY A 94 -52.66 28.73 29.67
CA GLY A 94 -52.63 27.45 30.40
C GLY A 94 -53.16 26.32 29.50
N SER A 95 -53.45 25.14 30.07
CA SER A 95 -54.19 24.01 29.48
C SER A 95 -53.52 23.14 28.39
N SER A 96 -53.03 21.97 28.84
CA SER A 96 -53.21 20.64 28.22
C SER A 96 -53.00 20.44 26.71
N GLY A 97 -51.86 19.82 26.35
CA GLY A 97 -51.68 19.09 25.10
C GLY A 97 -50.63 17.98 25.26
N SER A 98 -51.07 16.71 25.33
CA SER A 98 -50.15 15.57 25.50
C SER A 98 -49.62 15.08 24.16
N MET A 99 -48.33 15.30 23.90
CA MET A 99 -47.58 14.56 22.89
C MET A 99 -46.20 14.19 23.45
N HIS A 100 -45.77 12.95 23.22
CA HIS A 100 -44.43 12.49 23.56
C HIS A 100 -43.38 13.33 22.81
N PRO A 101 -42.32 13.81 23.48
CA PRO A 101 -41.08 14.13 22.80
C PRO A 101 -40.50 12.83 22.25
N THR A 102 -40.51 12.67 20.93
CA THR A 102 -39.75 11.59 20.27
C THR A 102 -38.27 11.85 20.50
N ALA A 103 -37.66 11.10 21.42
CA ALA A 103 -36.24 11.22 21.72
C ALA A 103 -35.41 11.06 20.44
N ASN A 104 -34.57 12.05 20.14
CA ASN A 104 -33.78 12.07 18.92
C ASN A 104 -32.80 10.89 18.91
N LEU A 105 -33.06 9.90 18.04
CA LEU A 105 -32.29 8.64 17.95
C LEU A 105 -30.83 8.83 17.49
N VAL A 106 -30.41 10.08 17.26
CA VAL A 106 -29.09 10.49 16.78
C VAL A 106 -28.12 10.82 17.93
N ASP A 107 -28.60 11.08 19.16
CA ASP A 107 -27.73 11.50 20.28
C ASP A 107 -27.24 10.33 21.17
N VAL A 108 -27.35 9.10 20.67
CA VAL A 108 -26.80 7.87 21.30
C VAL A 108 -25.69 7.24 20.44
N LEU A 109 -24.88 8.07 19.79
CA LEU A 109 -23.51 7.65 19.50
C LEU A 109 -22.74 7.55 20.84
N PRO A 110 -21.77 6.62 20.99
CA PRO A 110 -20.81 6.69 22.08
C PRO A 110 -20.11 8.05 22.03
N LYS A 111 -20.39 8.91 23.02
CA LYS A 111 -19.75 10.22 23.13
C LYS A 111 -18.30 10.00 23.56
N HIS A 112 -17.43 9.80 22.57
CA HIS A 112 -16.01 9.58 22.74
C HIS A 112 -15.45 10.58 23.75
N ASP A 113 -14.73 10.11 24.76
CA ASP A 113 -14.21 10.94 25.83
C ASP A 113 -13.30 12.04 25.25
N PRO A 114 -13.66 13.33 25.39
CA PRO A 114 -12.85 14.43 24.89
C PRO A 114 -11.45 14.47 25.51
N GLN A 115 -11.27 13.96 26.73
CA GLN A 115 -9.97 13.88 27.39
C GLN A 115 -9.09 12.80 26.72
N LEU A 116 -9.60 11.58 26.57
CA LEU A 116 -8.92 10.50 25.85
C LEU A 116 -8.62 10.86 24.38
N ILE A 117 -9.53 11.53 23.66
CA ILE A 117 -9.24 12.05 22.31
C ILE A 117 -8.08 13.05 22.33
N LYS A 118 -8.07 13.98 23.30
CA LYS A 118 -7.01 15.01 23.45
C LYS A 118 -5.66 14.39 23.82
N MET A 119 -5.67 13.33 24.62
CA MET A 119 -4.49 12.53 24.98
C MET A 119 -3.93 11.80 23.75
N ILE A 120 -4.77 11.05 23.01
CA ILE A 120 -4.37 10.35 21.77
C ILE A 120 -3.87 11.35 20.70
N LYS A 121 -4.53 12.50 20.54
CA LYS A 121 -4.07 13.57 19.64
C LYS A 121 -2.78 14.26 20.09
N SER A 122 -2.35 14.07 21.34
CA SER A 122 -1.08 14.61 21.83
C SER A 122 0.12 13.71 21.49
N ILE A 123 -0.09 12.46 21.05
CA ILE A 123 0.98 11.60 20.47
C ILE A 123 1.62 12.28 19.25
N SER A 124 0.81 12.91 18.38
CA SER A 124 1.26 13.58 17.15
C SER A 124 1.77 15.01 17.38
N SER A 125 2.20 15.33 18.60
CA SER A 125 2.74 16.64 18.94
C SER A 125 4.18 16.81 18.45
N VAL A 126 4.47 17.98 17.86
CA VAL A 126 5.84 18.40 17.50
C VAL A 126 6.70 18.66 18.74
N ASP A 127 6.07 19.06 19.85
CA ASP A 127 6.70 19.07 21.17
C ASP A 127 6.95 17.63 21.64
N THR A 128 8.22 17.25 21.71
CA THR A 128 8.67 15.90 22.06
C THR A 128 8.45 15.54 23.52
N LEU A 129 8.39 16.52 24.43
CA LEU A 129 8.07 16.29 25.85
C LEU A 129 6.58 15.97 25.99
N LYS A 130 5.72 16.78 25.37
CA LYS A 130 4.28 16.56 25.35
C LYS A 130 3.90 15.24 24.65
N ALA A 131 4.56 14.91 23.54
CA ALA A 131 4.36 13.63 22.87
C ALA A 131 4.76 12.45 23.77
N ARG A 132 5.90 12.52 24.46
CA ARG A 132 6.36 11.46 25.38
C ARG A 132 5.46 11.31 26.60
N ALA A 133 4.95 12.40 27.16
CA ALA A 133 3.97 12.35 28.27
C ALA A 133 2.68 11.63 27.84
N ALA A 134 2.08 12.03 26.71
CA ALA A 134 0.89 11.39 26.17
C ALA A 134 1.09 9.90 25.80
N ILE A 135 2.28 9.54 25.32
CA ILE A 135 2.66 8.13 25.09
C ILE A 135 2.76 7.37 26.43
N SER A 136 3.31 7.96 27.49
CA SER A 136 3.39 7.32 28.82
C SER A 136 2.00 7.07 29.41
N GLU A 137 1.14 8.09 29.40
CA GLU A 137 -0.25 8.00 29.90
C GLU A 137 -1.05 6.92 29.16
N LEU A 138 -0.90 6.82 27.84
CA LEU A 138 -1.59 5.80 27.04
C LEU A 138 -0.97 4.41 27.16
N ALA A 139 0.32 4.29 27.49
CA ALA A 139 0.93 3.00 27.81
C ALA A 139 0.32 2.38 29.07
N GLU A 140 0.10 3.17 30.14
CA GLU A 140 -0.59 2.71 31.35
C GLU A 140 -2.05 2.26 31.12
N ILE A 141 -2.71 2.82 30.10
CA ILE A 141 -4.06 2.43 29.68
C ILE A 141 -4.04 1.15 28.82
N ILE A 142 -3.00 0.97 28.00
CA ILE A 142 -2.84 -0.22 27.14
C ILE A 142 -2.33 -1.42 27.94
N ASP A 143 -1.45 -1.23 28.93
CA ASP A 143 -0.86 -2.36 29.66
C ASP A 143 -1.81 -2.92 30.75
N SER A 144 -2.79 -2.13 31.22
CA SER A 144 -3.89 -2.61 32.10
C SER A 144 -5.00 -3.31 31.29
N PRO A 145 -5.23 -4.63 31.45
CA PRO A 145 -6.24 -5.37 30.68
C PRO A 145 -7.67 -4.87 30.88
N GLU A 146 -7.97 -4.29 32.04
CA GLU A 146 -9.26 -3.71 32.40
C GLU A 146 -9.52 -2.43 31.59
N LYS A 147 -8.51 -1.57 31.46
CA LYS A 147 -8.58 -0.28 30.75
C LYS A 147 -8.56 -0.45 29.23
N GLN A 148 -7.90 -1.49 28.69
CA GLN A 148 -7.85 -1.76 27.24
C GLN A 148 -9.23 -1.75 26.56
N ALA A 149 -10.30 -2.14 27.28
CA ALA A 149 -11.66 -2.19 26.75
C ALA A 149 -12.20 -0.82 26.28
N VAL A 150 -11.67 0.29 26.84
CA VAL A 150 -12.03 1.67 26.50
C VAL A 150 -11.45 2.07 25.13
N LEU A 151 -10.28 1.55 24.74
CA LEU A 151 -9.57 1.99 23.53
C LEU A 151 -10.11 1.40 22.22
N ARG A 152 -11.06 0.44 22.26
CA ARG A 152 -11.58 -0.27 21.07
C ARG A 152 -12.24 0.66 20.04
N ASP A 153 -12.94 1.69 20.50
CA ASP A 153 -13.60 2.67 19.63
C ASP A 153 -12.62 3.76 19.14
N TYR A 154 -11.36 3.70 19.57
CA TYR A 154 -10.31 4.69 19.28
C TYR A 154 -9.14 4.08 18.51
N GLU A 155 -9.17 2.79 18.16
CA GLU A 155 -8.09 2.07 17.47
C GLU A 155 -7.60 2.81 16.22
N GLU A 156 -8.52 3.29 15.37
CA GLU A 156 -8.17 4.01 14.15
C GLU A 156 -7.65 5.44 14.43
N ILE A 157 -8.18 6.13 15.45
CA ILE A 157 -7.68 7.45 15.88
C ILE A 157 -6.26 7.33 16.44
N PHE A 158 -5.98 6.28 17.22
CA PHE A 158 -4.67 5.98 17.77
C PHE A 158 -3.64 5.74 16.66
N ILE A 159 -3.91 4.81 15.74
CA ILE A 159 -2.98 4.51 14.64
C ILE A 159 -2.79 5.71 13.70
N GLN A 160 -3.83 6.53 13.46
CA GLN A 160 -3.68 7.79 12.70
C GLN A 160 -2.71 8.77 13.38
N ASN A 161 -2.74 8.90 14.71
CA ASN A 161 -1.82 9.79 15.44
C ASN A 161 -0.39 9.22 15.54
N VAL A 162 -0.24 7.90 15.66
CA VAL A 162 1.06 7.22 15.55
C VAL A 162 1.66 7.43 14.15
N LEU A 163 0.87 7.31 13.09
CA LEU A 163 1.28 7.60 11.71
C LEU A 163 1.68 9.07 11.50
N ALA A 164 0.91 10.00 12.06
CA ALA A 164 1.26 11.42 12.03
C ALA A 164 2.58 11.68 12.78
N GLN A 165 2.84 11.00 13.90
CA GLN A 165 4.10 11.17 14.63
C GLN A 165 5.30 10.53 13.91
N PHE A 166 5.15 9.38 13.25
CA PHE A 166 6.20 8.88 12.35
C PHE A 166 6.52 9.87 11.22
N LYS A 167 5.50 10.56 10.67
CA LYS A 167 5.73 11.65 9.70
C LYS A 167 6.50 12.81 10.33
N ASN A 168 6.09 13.31 11.51
CA ASN A 168 6.78 14.39 12.21
C ASN A 168 8.26 14.05 12.47
N LEU A 169 8.52 12.87 13.04
CA LEU A 169 9.87 12.39 13.36
C LEU A 169 10.76 12.18 12.12
N SER A 170 10.17 11.99 10.93
CA SER A 170 10.94 11.91 9.68
C SER A 170 11.48 13.26 9.18
N GLN A 171 11.00 14.38 9.73
CA GLN A 171 11.41 15.76 9.35
C GLN A 171 12.40 16.39 10.35
N VAL A 172 12.67 15.70 11.46
CA VAL A 172 13.51 16.16 12.58
C VAL A 172 14.87 15.43 12.53
N PRO A 173 15.99 16.04 12.96
CA PRO A 173 17.28 15.36 13.05
C PRO A 173 17.20 14.05 13.83
N ILE A 174 17.92 13.02 13.37
CA ILE A 174 17.79 11.65 13.89
C ILE A 174 18.03 11.59 15.41
N THR A 175 19.04 12.33 15.91
CA THR A 175 19.41 12.47 17.32
C THR A 175 18.26 12.95 18.21
N GLU A 176 17.49 13.94 17.75
CA GLU A 176 16.34 14.49 18.47
C GLU A 176 15.11 13.58 18.34
N SER A 177 14.95 12.90 17.20
CA SER A 177 13.79 12.03 16.95
C SER A 177 13.82 10.73 17.76
N LEU A 178 15.01 10.20 18.09
CA LEU A 178 15.20 8.89 18.72
C LEU A 178 14.49 8.77 20.09
N VAL A 179 14.48 9.84 20.89
CA VAL A 179 13.85 9.87 22.22
C VAL A 179 12.32 9.70 22.18
N VAL A 180 11.72 9.85 20.99
CA VAL A 180 10.29 9.60 20.74
C VAL A 180 10.07 8.30 19.96
N TYR A 181 10.96 7.94 19.02
CA TYR A 181 10.86 6.67 18.28
C TYR A 181 10.78 5.44 19.20
N GLN A 182 11.64 5.35 20.22
CA GLN A 182 11.64 4.20 21.13
C GLN A 182 10.30 4.03 21.89
N PRO A 183 9.77 5.02 22.65
CA PRO A 183 8.49 4.86 23.31
C PRO A 183 7.31 4.73 22.33
N LEU A 184 7.35 5.40 21.17
CA LEU A 184 6.30 5.29 20.14
C LEU A 184 6.22 3.88 19.54
N LEU A 185 7.36 3.22 19.31
CA LEU A 185 7.40 1.82 18.87
C LEU A 185 7.00 0.87 20.00
N SER A 186 7.36 1.18 21.26
CA SER A 186 6.97 0.39 22.42
C SER A 186 5.46 0.34 22.62
N ILE A 187 4.78 1.50 22.65
CA ILE A 187 3.32 1.57 22.81
C ILE A 187 2.58 0.92 21.62
N LEU A 188 3.10 1.08 20.40
CA LEU A 188 2.56 0.44 19.20
C LEU A 188 2.71 -1.09 19.27
N TYR A 189 3.81 -1.60 19.84
CA TYR A 189 3.97 -3.03 20.10
C TYR A 189 2.99 -3.53 21.18
N SER A 190 2.85 -2.84 22.32
CA SER A 190 1.85 -3.21 23.35
C SER A 190 0.42 -3.22 22.81
N PHE A 191 0.06 -2.22 21.98
CA PHE A 191 -1.25 -2.14 21.32
C PHE A 191 -1.58 -3.39 20.51
N PHE A 192 -0.65 -3.87 19.65
CA PHE A 192 -0.85 -5.14 18.92
C PHE A 192 -0.48 -6.39 19.73
N HIS A 193 0.09 -6.27 20.93
CA HIS A 193 0.24 -7.38 21.85
C HIS A 193 -1.10 -7.75 22.52
N SER A 194 -1.91 -6.73 22.85
CA SER A 194 -3.26 -6.84 23.45
C SER A 194 -4.13 -7.95 22.83
N LYS A 195 -4.98 -8.57 23.65
CA LYS A 195 -5.97 -9.57 23.20
C LYS A 195 -7.24 -8.93 22.62
N THR A 196 -7.50 -7.65 22.91
CA THR A 196 -8.74 -6.94 22.55
C THR A 196 -8.55 -5.95 21.40
N LEU A 197 -7.39 -5.28 21.32
CA LEU A 197 -7.10 -4.24 20.34
C LEU A 197 -6.47 -4.77 19.04
N GLY A 198 -6.40 -3.90 18.02
CA GLY A 198 -5.79 -4.15 16.71
C GLY A 198 -6.69 -4.91 15.73
N LYS A 199 -8.00 -4.98 16.01
CA LYS A 199 -8.97 -5.85 15.33
C LYS A 199 -9.97 -5.11 14.46
N THR A 200 -10.33 -3.86 14.82
CA THR A 200 -11.38 -3.09 14.14
C THR A 200 -10.84 -2.21 13.00
N LEU A 201 -9.51 -2.13 12.86
CA LEU A 201 -8.80 -1.27 11.90
C LEU A 201 -9.28 -1.43 10.45
N SER A 202 -9.52 -0.30 9.80
CA SER A 202 -9.91 -0.21 8.39
C SER A 202 -8.78 -0.67 7.43
N VAL A 203 -9.16 -1.04 6.21
CA VAL A 203 -8.21 -1.36 5.12
C VAL A 203 -7.21 -0.22 4.90
N ALA A 204 -7.68 1.03 4.93
CA ALA A 204 -6.84 2.21 4.74
C ALA A 204 -5.85 2.38 5.91
N CYS A 205 -6.31 2.19 7.15
CA CYS A 205 -5.48 2.27 8.34
C CYS A 205 -4.36 1.22 8.35
N ILE A 206 -4.71 -0.05 8.08
CA ILE A 206 -3.73 -1.15 7.98
C ILE A 206 -2.75 -0.90 6.82
N LYS A 207 -3.22 -0.46 5.66
CA LYS A 207 -2.37 -0.13 4.49
C LYS A 207 -1.33 0.93 4.86
N ASN A 208 -1.76 2.01 5.48
CA ASN A 208 -0.89 3.13 5.84
C ASN A 208 0.10 2.74 6.95
N LEU A 209 -0.35 1.96 7.94
CA LEU A 209 0.52 1.42 9.01
C LEU A 209 1.60 0.49 8.45
N MET A 210 1.23 -0.49 7.63
CA MET A 210 2.20 -1.39 7.00
C MET A 210 3.17 -0.61 6.08
N SER A 211 2.67 0.39 5.34
CA SER A 211 3.54 1.27 4.53
C SER A 211 4.56 2.02 5.39
N ALA A 212 4.15 2.61 6.53
CA ALA A 212 5.06 3.31 7.42
C ALA A 212 6.12 2.36 8.02
N LEU A 213 5.70 1.23 8.61
CA LEU A 213 6.61 0.28 9.24
C LEU A 213 7.60 -0.32 8.24
N LEU A 214 7.14 -0.67 7.03
CA LEU A 214 8.02 -1.22 5.99
C LEU A 214 8.98 -0.16 5.40
N ASN A 215 8.59 1.11 5.35
CA ASN A 215 9.51 2.20 4.98
C ASN A 215 10.56 2.45 6.07
N LEU A 216 10.17 2.42 7.36
CA LEU A 216 11.12 2.52 8.48
C LEU A 216 12.11 1.33 8.53
N MET A 217 11.68 0.13 8.11
CA MET A 217 12.58 -1.01 7.91
C MET A 217 13.43 -0.92 6.64
N ALA A 218 12.97 -0.22 5.60
CA ALA A 218 13.69 -0.06 4.33
C ALA A 218 14.82 0.96 4.46
N ASP A 219 14.52 2.14 5.03
CA ASP A 219 15.48 3.19 5.37
C ASP A 219 16.57 2.67 6.35
N GLN A 220 17.76 3.26 6.31
CA GLN A 220 18.90 2.90 7.15
C GLN A 220 19.16 3.94 8.27
N LYS A 221 18.49 5.10 8.27
CA LYS A 221 18.72 6.18 9.26
C LYS A 221 18.57 5.75 10.72
N LEU A 222 17.66 4.81 11.01
CA LEU A 222 17.43 4.26 12.37
C LEU A 222 18.45 3.17 12.79
N ASN A 223 19.44 2.85 11.95
CA ASN A 223 20.38 1.75 12.14
C ASN A 223 21.82 2.26 12.39
N THR A 224 21.95 3.44 13.00
CA THR A 224 23.17 4.26 13.06
C THR A 224 24.03 4.08 14.31
N GLY A 225 23.65 3.23 15.27
CA GLY A 225 24.41 3.09 16.54
C GLY A 225 24.20 1.83 17.38
N ASP A 226 23.41 0.85 16.94
CA ASP A 226 23.22 -0.44 17.64
C ASP A 226 22.75 -1.53 16.65
N ASP A 227 22.88 -2.82 17.00
CA ASP A 227 22.75 -4.02 16.15
C ASP A 227 21.31 -4.29 15.68
N GLY A 228 20.78 -3.39 14.86
CA GLY A 228 19.47 -3.50 14.24
C GLY A 228 18.31 -3.60 15.25
N GLN A 229 18.47 -3.09 16.48
CA GLN A 229 17.46 -3.21 17.53
C GLN A 229 16.10 -2.63 17.10
N TYR A 230 16.09 -1.44 16.51
CA TYR A 230 14.87 -0.86 15.93
C TYR A 230 14.26 -1.75 14.83
N ASN A 231 15.09 -2.31 13.94
CA ASN A 231 14.62 -3.25 12.90
C ASN A 231 14.00 -4.53 13.48
N LYS A 232 14.56 -5.06 14.58
CA LYS A 232 13.99 -6.21 15.33
C LYS A 232 12.61 -5.85 15.92
N VAL A 233 12.48 -4.68 16.55
CA VAL A 233 11.21 -4.19 17.12
C VAL A 233 10.16 -3.93 16.04
N ILE A 234 10.49 -3.18 14.98
CA ILE A 234 9.56 -2.85 13.89
C ILE A 234 9.08 -4.13 13.17
N ASN A 235 9.98 -5.09 12.91
CA ASN A 235 9.59 -6.40 12.39
C ASN A 235 8.67 -7.17 13.36
N GLY A 236 8.92 -7.08 14.67
CA GLY A 236 8.03 -7.61 15.70
C GLY A 236 6.61 -7.01 15.63
N ILE A 237 6.50 -5.70 15.45
CA ILE A 237 5.22 -5.01 15.24
C ILE A 237 4.55 -5.49 13.94
N CYS A 238 5.28 -5.54 12.82
CA CYS A 238 4.76 -6.06 11.54
C CYS A 238 4.17 -7.48 11.69
N LEU A 239 4.86 -8.38 12.41
CA LEU A 239 4.35 -9.72 12.69
C LEU A 239 3.07 -9.69 13.54
N LYS A 240 3.01 -8.85 14.59
CA LYS A 240 1.79 -8.69 15.40
C LYS A 240 0.62 -8.12 14.60
N VAL A 241 0.84 -7.16 13.69
CA VAL A 241 -0.19 -6.66 12.78
C VAL A 241 -0.72 -7.79 11.88
N LEU A 242 0.17 -8.60 11.29
CA LEU A 242 -0.20 -9.75 10.47
C LEU A 242 -1.01 -10.82 11.24
N ASP A 243 -0.73 -10.99 12.53
CA ASP A 243 -1.43 -11.97 13.38
C ASP A 243 -2.80 -11.47 13.86
N LYS A 244 -2.91 -10.18 14.21
CA LYS A 244 -4.06 -9.63 14.95
C LYS A 244 -5.11 -8.96 14.09
N ALA A 245 -4.72 -8.36 12.97
CA ALA A 245 -5.64 -7.62 12.12
C ALA A 245 -6.74 -8.54 11.55
N ASN A 246 -7.90 -7.95 11.24
CA ASN A 246 -8.95 -8.62 10.51
C ASN A 246 -8.39 -9.21 9.21
N PHE A 247 -8.52 -10.53 9.02
CA PHE A 247 -7.83 -11.25 7.95
C PHE A 247 -8.24 -10.79 6.55
N THR A 248 -9.50 -10.39 6.36
CA THR A 248 -9.98 -9.77 5.12
C THR A 248 -9.31 -8.41 4.90
N ASN A 249 -9.44 -7.49 5.87
CA ASN A 249 -8.91 -6.13 5.71
C ASN A 249 -7.41 -6.12 5.48
N LEU A 250 -6.67 -7.03 6.14
CA LEU A 250 -5.24 -7.22 5.99
C LEU A 250 -4.85 -7.68 4.57
N ASN A 251 -5.53 -8.71 4.03
CA ASN A 251 -5.29 -9.15 2.65
C ASN A 251 -5.52 -8.01 1.66
N CYS A 252 -6.67 -7.31 1.78
CA CYS A 252 -6.99 -6.16 0.93
C CYS A 252 -5.92 -5.05 1.04
N ALA A 253 -5.50 -4.71 2.26
CA ALA A 253 -4.52 -3.67 2.52
C ALA A 253 -3.15 -3.99 1.90
N LEU A 254 -2.67 -5.23 2.02
CA LEU A 254 -1.37 -5.64 1.47
C LEU A 254 -1.38 -5.69 -0.07
N ILE A 255 -2.47 -6.17 -0.69
CA ILE A 255 -2.62 -6.18 -2.16
C ILE A 255 -2.72 -4.75 -2.69
N ARG A 256 -3.52 -3.89 -2.05
CA ARG A 256 -3.69 -2.48 -2.41
C ARG A 256 -2.37 -1.71 -2.25
N LEU A 257 -1.61 -1.95 -1.19
CA LEU A 257 -0.28 -1.36 -1.01
C LEU A 257 0.67 -1.77 -2.16
N LEU A 258 0.70 -3.06 -2.52
CA LEU A 258 1.56 -3.56 -3.60
C LEU A 258 1.14 -2.96 -4.97
N ARG A 259 -0.18 -2.81 -5.22
CA ARG A 259 -0.72 -2.12 -6.41
C ARG A 259 -0.23 -0.67 -6.50
N GLU A 260 -0.26 0.05 -5.38
CA GLU A 260 0.12 1.46 -5.31
C GLU A 260 1.64 1.68 -5.40
N THR A 261 2.47 0.78 -4.86
CA THR A 261 3.93 0.99 -4.82
C THR A 261 4.71 0.40 -5.99
N CYS A 262 4.21 -0.63 -6.68
CA CYS A 262 4.90 -1.23 -7.84
C CYS A 262 5.07 -0.34 -9.10
N PRO A 263 4.19 0.62 -9.43
CA PRO A 263 4.39 1.54 -10.55
C PRO A 263 5.46 2.60 -10.28
N VAL A 264 5.70 2.92 -9.01
CA VAL A 264 6.62 3.96 -8.54
C VAL A 264 8.04 3.39 -8.43
N ALA A 265 9.06 4.23 -8.64
CA ALA A 265 10.46 3.88 -8.37
C ALA A 265 10.75 3.81 -6.86
N GLY A 266 10.14 2.85 -6.17
CA GLY A 266 10.31 2.60 -4.74
C GLY A 266 11.62 1.86 -4.41
N LEU A 267 11.98 1.84 -3.12
CA LEU A 267 13.12 1.09 -2.62
C LEU A 267 12.89 -0.43 -2.85
N PRO A 268 13.76 -1.18 -3.54
CA PRO A 268 13.55 -2.61 -3.80
C PRO A 268 13.32 -3.43 -2.52
N LYS A 269 14.06 -3.09 -1.45
CA LYS A 269 13.94 -3.65 -0.11
C LYS A 269 12.53 -3.49 0.49
N PHE A 270 11.81 -2.42 0.19
CA PHE A 270 10.41 -2.23 0.63
C PHE A 270 9.51 -3.28 -0.04
N THR A 271 9.60 -3.42 -1.37
CA THR A 271 8.80 -4.37 -2.15
C THR A 271 9.08 -5.82 -1.73
N ASP A 272 10.35 -6.16 -1.48
CA ASP A 272 10.73 -7.49 -0.97
C ASP A 272 10.15 -7.79 0.42
N LEU A 273 10.13 -6.81 1.33
CA LEU A 273 9.50 -6.97 2.65
C LEU A 273 7.98 -7.10 2.53
N LEU A 274 7.34 -6.30 1.68
CA LEU A 274 5.89 -6.38 1.43
C LEU A 274 5.48 -7.73 0.83
N MET A 275 6.24 -8.25 -0.13
CA MET A 275 6.02 -9.59 -0.68
C MET A 275 6.20 -10.68 0.39
N LYS A 276 7.19 -10.55 1.29
CA LYS A 276 7.35 -11.47 2.44
C LYS A 276 6.17 -11.41 3.41
N CYS A 277 5.62 -10.23 3.70
CA CYS A 277 4.39 -10.07 4.49
C CYS A 277 3.20 -10.79 3.83
N ILE A 278 3.02 -10.62 2.51
CA ILE A 278 1.98 -11.31 1.74
C ILE A 278 2.18 -12.83 1.77
N TRP A 279 3.39 -13.34 1.49
CA TRP A 279 3.66 -14.78 1.51
C TRP A 279 3.46 -15.41 2.89
N ARG A 280 3.75 -14.69 3.98
CA ARG A 280 3.39 -15.14 5.34
C ARG A 280 1.86 -15.20 5.50
N ASN A 281 1.15 -14.15 5.09
CA ASN A 281 -0.31 -14.09 5.25
C ASN A 281 -1.04 -15.17 4.43
N VAL A 282 -0.56 -15.47 3.21
CA VAL A 282 -1.08 -16.54 2.35
C VAL A 282 -0.89 -17.93 2.97
N LYS A 283 0.20 -18.16 3.72
CA LYS A 283 0.40 -19.44 4.44
C LYS A 283 -0.64 -19.67 5.54
N MET A 284 -1.18 -18.61 6.14
CA MET A 284 -2.25 -18.70 7.16
C MET A 284 -3.65 -18.92 6.55
N LEU A 285 -3.80 -18.84 5.22
CA LEU A 285 -5.10 -18.89 4.53
C LEU A 285 -5.88 -20.19 4.76
N PRO A 286 -5.26 -21.40 4.78
CA PRO A 286 -5.98 -22.65 5.09
C PRO A 286 -6.50 -22.73 6.53
N GLU A 287 -5.91 -21.97 7.46
CA GLU A 287 -6.29 -21.96 8.88
C GLU A 287 -7.37 -20.89 9.17
N ARG A 288 -7.33 -19.75 8.47
CA ARG A 288 -8.22 -18.59 8.68
C ARG A 288 -9.32 -18.44 7.61
N THR A 289 -9.75 -19.55 7.03
CA THR A 289 -10.73 -19.61 5.92
C THR A 289 -12.06 -18.93 6.23
N ASN A 290 -12.55 -19.08 7.46
CA ASN A 290 -13.82 -18.54 7.92
C ASN A 290 -13.76 -17.03 8.23
N GLU A 291 -12.55 -16.43 8.28
CA GLU A 291 -12.34 -14.98 8.47
C GLU A 291 -12.16 -14.22 7.14
N LEU A 292 -12.16 -14.94 6.01
CA LEU A 292 -11.86 -14.40 4.69
C LEU A 292 -13.14 -14.15 3.88
N ASN A 293 -13.46 -12.88 3.63
CA ASN A 293 -14.38 -12.50 2.57
C ASN A 293 -13.65 -12.68 1.23
N TYR A 294 -14.08 -13.69 0.46
CA TYR A 294 -13.46 -14.04 -0.81
C TYR A 294 -13.72 -12.97 -1.87
N ASP A 295 -14.93 -12.38 -1.94
CA ASP A 295 -15.30 -11.35 -2.91
C ASP A 295 -14.39 -10.11 -2.80
N ALA A 296 -14.19 -9.61 -1.57
CA ALA A 296 -13.39 -8.42 -1.32
C ALA A 296 -11.91 -8.60 -1.73
N VAL A 297 -11.33 -9.77 -1.44
CA VAL A 297 -9.93 -10.07 -1.78
C VAL A 297 -9.77 -10.39 -3.26
N ILE A 298 -10.73 -11.07 -3.88
CA ILE A 298 -10.77 -11.31 -5.34
C ILE A 298 -10.86 -9.98 -6.10
N LEU A 299 -11.65 -9.01 -5.61
CA LEU A 299 -11.73 -7.68 -6.20
C LEU A 299 -10.39 -6.93 -6.12
N GLU A 300 -9.69 -6.96 -4.99
CA GLU A 300 -8.35 -6.33 -4.88
C GLU A 300 -7.30 -6.99 -5.78
N VAL A 301 -7.36 -8.32 -5.96
CA VAL A 301 -6.57 -9.05 -6.95
C VAL A 301 -6.93 -8.60 -8.38
N HIS A 302 -8.21 -8.38 -8.67
CA HIS A 302 -8.67 -7.91 -9.97
C HIS A 302 -8.13 -6.51 -10.28
N GLU A 303 -8.29 -5.57 -9.36
CA GLU A 303 -7.79 -4.20 -9.46
C GLU A 303 -6.26 -4.17 -9.63
N PHE A 304 -5.52 -5.07 -8.98
CA PHE A 304 -4.08 -5.24 -9.23
C PHE A 304 -3.81 -5.67 -10.67
N MET A 305 -4.53 -6.66 -11.18
CA MET A 305 -4.32 -7.20 -12.53
C MET A 305 -4.87 -6.27 -13.64
N LEU A 306 -5.78 -5.34 -13.32
CA LEU A 306 -6.19 -4.26 -14.22
C LEU A 306 -5.14 -3.14 -14.29
N ALA A 307 -4.63 -2.69 -13.14
CA ALA A 307 -3.62 -1.63 -13.08
C ALA A 307 -2.24 -2.08 -13.59
N LEU A 308 -1.89 -3.35 -13.38
CA LEU A 308 -0.59 -3.95 -13.70
C LEU A 308 -0.78 -5.29 -14.47
N PRO A 309 -1.33 -5.26 -15.70
CA PRO A 309 -1.65 -6.45 -16.49
C PRO A 309 -0.40 -7.20 -16.93
N SER A 310 -0.51 -8.50 -17.27
CA SER A 310 0.67 -9.33 -17.61
C SER A 310 1.56 -8.78 -18.74
N SER A 311 1.04 -7.96 -19.64
CA SER A 311 1.83 -7.26 -20.68
C SER A 311 2.78 -6.20 -20.10
N TRP A 312 2.38 -5.48 -19.05
CA TRP A 312 3.19 -4.43 -18.40
C TRP A 312 4.48 -4.97 -17.79
N TRP A 313 4.48 -6.24 -17.37
CA TRP A 313 5.63 -6.89 -16.74
C TRP A 313 6.67 -7.42 -17.74
N GLN A 314 6.33 -7.53 -19.03
CA GLN A 314 7.24 -8.05 -20.06
C GLN A 314 8.46 -7.15 -20.29
N THR A 315 8.35 -5.86 -19.98
CA THR A 315 9.42 -4.86 -20.11
C THR A 315 10.05 -4.48 -18.76
N ARG A 316 9.86 -5.31 -17.72
CA ARG A 316 10.31 -5.04 -16.34
C ARG A 316 11.33 -6.09 -15.88
N PRO A 317 12.28 -5.73 -14.98
CA PRO A 317 13.32 -6.65 -14.52
C PRO A 317 12.81 -7.79 -13.62
N SER A 318 11.55 -7.73 -13.15
CA SER A 318 10.94 -8.81 -12.38
C SER A 318 9.41 -8.72 -12.42
N ASP A 319 8.75 -9.87 -12.62
CA ASP A 319 7.29 -10.07 -12.50
C ASP A 319 6.87 -10.57 -11.11
N THR A 320 7.80 -10.63 -10.16
CA THR A 320 7.60 -11.25 -8.83
C THR A 320 6.40 -10.68 -8.04
N PRO A 321 6.05 -9.38 -8.13
CA PRO A 321 4.81 -8.87 -7.53
C PRO A 321 3.54 -9.46 -8.18
N LEU A 322 3.50 -9.59 -9.52
CA LEU A 322 2.39 -10.27 -10.22
C LEU A 322 2.32 -11.75 -9.83
N ARG A 323 3.45 -12.45 -9.75
CA ARG A 323 3.51 -13.85 -9.29
C ARG A 323 3.03 -13.99 -7.83
N THR A 324 3.37 -13.02 -6.99
CA THR A 324 2.90 -12.94 -5.59
C THR A 324 1.38 -12.80 -5.51
N VAL A 325 0.78 -11.88 -6.26
CA VAL A 325 -0.68 -11.72 -6.34
C VAL A 325 -1.35 -12.97 -6.92
N LYS A 326 -0.76 -13.57 -7.96
CA LYS A 326 -1.21 -14.85 -8.53
C LYS A 326 -1.12 -16.03 -7.54
N THR A 327 -0.19 -15.98 -6.58
CA THR A 327 -0.09 -16.96 -5.49
C THR A 327 -1.23 -16.83 -4.47
N ILE A 328 -1.75 -15.61 -4.22
CA ILE A 328 -2.91 -15.40 -3.33
C ILE A 328 -4.13 -16.14 -3.91
N ILE A 329 -4.51 -15.81 -5.15
CA ILE A 329 -5.69 -16.43 -5.78
C ILE A 329 -5.52 -17.94 -6.01
N HIS A 330 -4.30 -18.42 -6.28
CA HIS A 330 -4.02 -19.86 -6.34
C HIS A 330 -4.32 -20.56 -5.01
N ASN A 331 -3.91 -19.99 -3.87
CA ASN A 331 -4.18 -20.58 -2.56
C ASN A 331 -5.68 -20.49 -2.19
N MET A 332 -6.35 -19.37 -2.50
CA MET A 332 -7.81 -19.26 -2.36
C MET A 332 -8.54 -20.34 -3.16
N ALA A 333 -8.12 -20.58 -4.42
CA ALA A 333 -8.71 -21.61 -5.28
C ALA A 333 -8.40 -23.03 -4.82
N LYS A 334 -7.18 -23.28 -4.29
CA LYS A 334 -6.80 -24.58 -3.69
C LYS A 334 -7.64 -24.90 -2.46
N VAL A 335 -7.93 -23.91 -1.63
CA VAL A 335 -8.66 -24.09 -0.37
C VAL A 335 -10.18 -24.15 -0.58
N LYS A 336 -10.75 -23.32 -1.48
CA LYS A 336 -12.21 -23.27 -1.71
C LYS A 336 -12.70 -24.14 -2.87
N GLY A 337 -11.80 -24.70 -3.68
CA GLY A 337 -12.14 -25.50 -4.85
C GLY A 337 -13.03 -24.74 -5.84
N ASN A 338 -13.90 -25.45 -6.55
CA ASN A 338 -14.80 -24.85 -7.55
C ASN A 338 -15.78 -23.80 -6.96
N ALA A 339 -16.07 -23.85 -5.65
CA ALA A 339 -16.96 -22.88 -4.99
C ALA A 339 -16.39 -21.46 -4.95
N ILE A 340 -15.11 -21.25 -5.32
CA ILE A 340 -14.55 -19.91 -5.53
C ILE A 340 -15.21 -19.16 -6.70
N LEU A 341 -15.76 -19.88 -7.70
CA LEU A 341 -16.42 -19.25 -8.86
C LEU A 341 -17.67 -18.45 -8.46
N ASN A 342 -18.31 -18.80 -7.34
CA ASN A 342 -19.45 -18.07 -6.78
C ASN A 342 -19.09 -16.66 -6.28
N HIS A 343 -17.80 -16.32 -6.21
CA HIS A 343 -17.27 -15.02 -5.78
C HIS A 343 -16.76 -14.15 -6.95
N LEU A 344 -17.18 -14.47 -8.18
CA LEU A 344 -16.83 -13.73 -9.40
C LEU A 344 -17.93 -12.77 -9.86
N ASN A 345 -18.96 -12.51 -9.04
CA ASN A 345 -20.14 -11.72 -9.41
C ASN A 345 -19.82 -10.27 -9.84
N GLN A 346 -18.68 -9.72 -9.40
CA GLN A 346 -18.18 -8.39 -9.76
C GLN A 346 -17.02 -8.42 -10.77
N ILE A 347 -16.65 -9.61 -11.27
CA ILE A 347 -15.43 -9.83 -12.07
C ILE A 347 -15.82 -10.17 -13.52
N PRO A 348 -15.46 -9.36 -14.53
CA PRO A 348 -15.79 -9.64 -15.92
C PRO A 348 -15.25 -10.99 -16.39
N THR A 349 -16.07 -11.74 -17.12
CA THR A 349 -15.75 -13.09 -17.62
C THR A 349 -14.55 -13.13 -18.56
N HIS A 350 -14.31 -12.04 -19.28
CA HIS A 350 -13.17 -11.85 -20.17
C HIS A 350 -11.90 -11.32 -19.47
N SER A 351 -11.91 -11.12 -18.15
CA SER A 351 -10.75 -10.60 -17.41
C SER A 351 -9.58 -11.59 -17.35
N GLU A 352 -8.37 -11.07 -17.19
CA GLU A 352 -7.17 -11.91 -16.99
C GLU A 352 -7.31 -12.77 -15.72
N LEU A 353 -7.90 -12.22 -14.65
CA LEU A 353 -8.17 -12.94 -13.40
C LEU A 353 -9.11 -14.13 -13.60
N HIS A 354 -10.28 -13.93 -14.20
CA HIS A 354 -11.23 -15.02 -14.46
C HIS A 354 -10.61 -16.09 -15.37
N THR A 355 -9.85 -15.68 -16.39
CA THR A 355 -9.11 -16.60 -17.28
C THR A 355 -8.04 -17.40 -16.51
N TYR A 356 -7.33 -16.76 -15.58
CA TYR A 356 -6.29 -17.41 -14.77
C TYR A 356 -6.87 -18.37 -13.73
N LEU A 357 -7.96 -18.00 -13.06
CA LEU A 357 -8.64 -18.82 -12.06
C LEU A 357 -9.21 -20.13 -12.66
N ILE A 358 -9.83 -20.05 -13.84
CA ILE A 358 -10.30 -21.25 -14.56
C ILE A 358 -9.13 -22.17 -14.95
N LYS A 359 -7.93 -21.62 -15.25
CA LYS A 359 -6.72 -22.43 -15.49
C LYS A 359 -6.21 -23.11 -14.21
N ILE A 360 -6.26 -22.42 -13.06
CA ILE A 360 -5.89 -23.01 -11.75
C ILE A 360 -6.81 -24.20 -11.43
N LEU A 361 -8.13 -24.01 -11.47
CA LEU A 361 -9.10 -25.07 -11.16
C LEU A 361 -8.94 -26.28 -12.09
N LYS A 362 -8.74 -26.05 -13.40
CA LYS A 362 -8.46 -27.12 -14.37
C LYS A 362 -7.14 -27.87 -14.14
N ASN A 363 -6.21 -27.34 -13.35
CA ASN A 363 -4.97 -28.05 -12.99
C ASN A 363 -5.11 -28.76 -11.64
N LEU A 364 -5.67 -28.11 -10.62
CA LEU A 364 -6.00 -28.74 -9.33
C LEU A 364 -6.89 -29.98 -9.51
N ALA A 365 -7.80 -29.97 -10.48
CA ALA A 365 -8.64 -31.12 -10.85
C ALA A 365 -7.84 -32.31 -11.40
N LYS A 366 -6.72 -32.08 -12.10
CA LYS A 366 -5.82 -33.14 -12.61
C LYS A 366 -4.91 -33.69 -11.52
N GLU A 367 -4.55 -32.85 -10.55
CA GLU A 367 -3.69 -33.16 -9.41
C GLU A 367 -4.45 -33.84 -8.25
N GLY A 368 -5.78 -34.02 -8.37
CA GLY A 368 -6.61 -34.58 -7.30
C GLY A 368 -6.80 -33.67 -6.09
N HIS A 369 -6.42 -32.39 -6.21
CA HIS A 369 -6.34 -31.44 -5.09
C HIS A 369 -7.64 -30.64 -4.82
N ILE A 370 -8.76 -30.96 -5.48
CA ILE A 370 -10.05 -30.31 -5.22
C ILE A 370 -10.87 -31.14 -4.22
N PRO A 371 -11.20 -30.61 -3.03
CA PRO A 371 -12.19 -31.25 -2.15
C PRO A 371 -13.58 -31.23 -2.81
N SER A 372 -14.19 -32.40 -2.97
CA SER A 372 -15.49 -32.55 -3.64
C SER A 372 -16.65 -32.13 -2.71
N ALA A 373 -16.97 -30.84 -2.71
CA ALA A 373 -17.99 -30.24 -1.85
C ALA A 373 -19.36 -30.16 -2.55
N SER A 374 -20.03 -31.31 -2.74
CA SER A 374 -21.44 -31.36 -3.16
C SER A 374 -22.13 -32.67 -2.73
N PRO A 375 -23.05 -32.65 -1.74
CA PRO A 375 -23.89 -33.81 -1.44
C PRO A 375 -25.04 -33.95 -2.47
N GLN A 376 -25.65 -35.14 -2.50
CA GLN A 376 -26.94 -35.42 -3.13
C GLN A 376 -27.05 -35.36 -4.67
N ARG A 377 -26.45 -36.34 -5.37
CA ARG A 377 -27.13 -37.04 -6.50
C ARG A 377 -26.48 -38.39 -6.81
N SER A 378 -27.09 -39.45 -6.30
CA SER A 378 -26.74 -40.84 -6.61
C SER A 378 -27.49 -41.33 -7.85
N ALA A 379 -26.83 -41.40 -9.00
CA ALA A 379 -27.28 -42.18 -10.16
C ALA A 379 -26.12 -42.49 -11.12
N SER A 380 -26.13 -43.70 -11.69
CA SER A 380 -25.49 -44.09 -12.96
C SER A 380 -24.04 -43.64 -13.20
N ALA A 381 -23.09 -44.43 -12.70
CA ALA A 381 -21.74 -44.47 -13.27
C ALA A 381 -21.75 -45.20 -14.63
N LYS A 382 -22.10 -44.48 -15.70
CA LYS A 382 -21.85 -44.87 -17.11
C LYS A 382 -22.03 -43.67 -18.05
N ASP A 383 -21.26 -43.68 -19.13
CA ASP A 383 -21.46 -42.94 -20.39
C ASP A 383 -21.59 -41.40 -20.34
N MET A 384 -20.43 -40.74 -20.22
CA MET A 384 -20.15 -39.49 -20.95
C MET A 384 -18.70 -39.54 -21.47
N HIS A 385 -18.50 -40.20 -22.61
CA HIS A 385 -17.20 -40.32 -23.28
C HIS A 385 -16.81 -39.00 -23.98
N GLY A 386 -16.57 -37.95 -23.20
CA GLY A 386 -15.97 -36.70 -23.68
C GLY A 386 -14.55 -36.99 -24.16
N LYS A 387 -14.40 -37.20 -25.47
CA LYS A 387 -13.25 -37.80 -26.14
C LYS A 387 -11.96 -36.98 -25.99
N ARG A 388 -11.33 -37.09 -24.82
CA ARG A 388 -10.05 -36.46 -24.49
C ARG A 388 -8.97 -37.08 -25.35
N ILE A 389 -8.59 -36.37 -26.42
CA ILE A 389 -7.44 -36.66 -27.29
C ILE A 389 -6.27 -37.13 -26.43
N SER A 390 -5.80 -38.36 -26.68
CA SER A 390 -4.72 -38.95 -25.87
C SER A 390 -3.46 -38.10 -26.00
N ASN A 391 -2.65 -38.05 -24.95
CA ASN A 391 -1.35 -37.37 -24.99
C ASN A 391 -0.49 -37.89 -26.17
N GLN A 392 -0.59 -39.20 -26.44
CA GLN A 392 0.04 -39.89 -27.57
C GLN A 392 -0.43 -39.32 -28.94
N THR A 393 -1.74 -39.06 -29.09
CA THR A 393 -2.34 -38.46 -30.29
C THR A 393 -1.80 -37.04 -30.54
N HIS A 394 -1.62 -36.25 -29.46
CA HIS A 394 -1.02 -34.91 -29.54
C HIS A 394 0.48 -34.96 -29.86
N GLU A 395 1.20 -35.96 -29.34
CA GLU A 395 2.62 -36.19 -29.60
C GLU A 395 2.86 -36.60 -31.07
N THR A 396 2.05 -37.52 -31.61
CA THR A 396 2.09 -37.89 -33.04
C THR A 396 1.78 -36.69 -33.95
N MET A 397 0.76 -35.89 -33.63
CA MET A 397 0.49 -34.62 -34.33
C MET A 397 1.71 -33.69 -34.32
N SER A 398 2.37 -33.55 -33.16
CA SER A 398 3.56 -32.69 -33.02
C SER A 398 4.74 -33.17 -33.86
N GLN A 399 4.94 -34.49 -33.96
CA GLN A 399 5.96 -35.09 -34.85
C GLN A 399 5.62 -34.88 -36.33
N ILE A 400 4.34 -35.00 -36.72
CA ILE A 400 3.86 -34.74 -38.08
C ILE A 400 4.10 -33.27 -38.47
N PHE A 401 3.75 -32.31 -37.61
CA PHE A 401 4.01 -30.89 -37.90
C PHE A 401 5.50 -30.55 -37.99
N LYS A 402 6.36 -31.25 -37.24
CA LYS A 402 7.82 -31.12 -37.38
C LYS A 402 8.28 -31.58 -38.77
N LEU A 403 7.83 -32.75 -39.24
CA LEU A 403 8.11 -33.24 -40.60
C LEU A 403 7.53 -32.33 -41.70
N ILE A 404 6.43 -31.63 -41.46
CA ILE A 404 5.87 -30.65 -42.42
C ILE A 404 6.70 -29.35 -42.48
N SER A 405 7.46 -29.05 -41.42
CA SER A 405 8.27 -27.83 -41.30
C SER A 405 9.61 -27.91 -42.05
N ASP A 406 10.22 -29.10 -42.12
CA ASP A 406 11.48 -29.32 -42.84
C ASP A 406 11.23 -29.53 -44.34
N LYS A 407 11.94 -28.77 -45.19
CA LYS A 407 11.70 -28.75 -46.65
C LYS A 407 11.83 -30.12 -47.32
N GLU A 408 12.74 -30.97 -46.83
CA GLU A 408 13.03 -32.29 -47.41
C GLU A 408 12.02 -33.36 -46.98
N THR A 409 11.50 -33.30 -45.75
CA THR A 409 10.54 -34.30 -45.22
C THR A 409 9.07 -33.88 -45.36
N LYS A 410 8.80 -32.63 -45.79
CA LYS A 410 7.45 -32.05 -45.93
C LYS A 410 6.44 -32.95 -46.64
N GLN A 411 6.81 -33.59 -47.75
CA GLN A 411 5.91 -34.46 -48.51
C GLN A 411 5.55 -35.74 -47.74
N GLN A 412 6.49 -36.29 -46.97
CA GLN A 412 6.26 -37.42 -46.07
C GLN A 412 5.42 -37.01 -44.84
N GLY A 413 5.62 -35.80 -44.31
CA GLY A 413 4.80 -35.22 -43.25
C GLY A 413 3.34 -35.04 -43.68
N LEU A 414 3.09 -34.57 -44.90
CA LEU A 414 1.73 -34.43 -45.46
C LEU A 414 1.04 -35.78 -45.70
N LEU A 415 1.78 -36.80 -46.15
CA LEU A 415 1.25 -38.18 -46.26
C LEU A 415 0.83 -38.72 -44.89
N LYS A 416 1.69 -38.60 -43.88
CA LYS A 416 1.37 -39.03 -42.50
C LYS A 416 0.19 -38.25 -41.90
N LEU A 417 0.04 -36.97 -42.22
CA LEU A 417 -1.13 -36.18 -41.80
C LEU A 417 -2.43 -36.70 -42.44
N TYR A 418 -2.38 -37.12 -43.71
CA TYR A 418 -3.52 -37.73 -44.40
C TYR A 418 -3.88 -39.10 -43.80
N GLU A 419 -2.89 -39.99 -43.63
CA GLU A 419 -3.07 -41.30 -42.99
C GLU A 419 -3.67 -41.16 -41.58
N PHE A 420 -3.12 -40.23 -40.78
CA PHE A 420 -3.60 -39.94 -39.43
C PHE A 420 -5.04 -39.41 -39.43
N LYS A 421 -5.42 -38.57 -40.40
CA LYS A 421 -6.81 -38.10 -40.56
C LYS A 421 -7.75 -39.25 -40.93
N VAL A 422 -7.34 -40.16 -41.82
CA VAL A 422 -8.15 -41.33 -42.21
C VAL A 422 -8.33 -42.30 -41.03
N GLN A 423 -7.28 -42.54 -40.25
CA GLN A 423 -7.35 -43.38 -39.03
C GLN A 423 -8.14 -42.74 -37.88
N ASN A 424 -8.29 -41.41 -37.88
CA ASN A 424 -8.98 -40.65 -36.84
C ASN A 424 -10.21 -39.89 -37.40
N SER A 425 -10.94 -40.52 -38.33
CA SER A 425 -12.13 -39.94 -38.97
C SER A 425 -13.30 -39.63 -38.01
N GLU A 426 -13.21 -40.07 -36.76
CA GLU A 426 -14.12 -39.69 -35.66
C GLU A 426 -13.58 -38.55 -34.75
N LEU A 427 -12.63 -37.74 -35.25
CA LEU A 427 -12.10 -36.53 -34.57
C LEU A 427 -12.25 -35.24 -35.43
N THR A 428 -13.00 -35.31 -36.53
CA THR A 428 -13.38 -34.18 -37.39
C THR A 428 -14.88 -34.16 -37.60
#